data_AF-A0A5B8UTE4-F1
#
_entry.id   AF-A0A5B8UTE4-F1
#
_cell.length_a   1.000
_cell.length_b   1.000
_cell.length_c   1.000
_cell.angle_alpha   90.00
_cell.angle_beta   90.00
_cell.angle_gamma   90.00
#
_symmetry.space_group_name_H-M   'P 1'
#
loop_
_entity.id
_entity.type
_entity.pdbx_description
1 polymer ?
#
loop_
_entity_poly.entity_id
_entity_poly.type
_entity_poly.pdbx_seq_one_letter_code
_entity_poly.pdbx_strand_id
1 'polypeptide(L)'
;MPVVKSKEDVKAILATKRTGVNKPVLFAAEIEALKKGEGLLITQEEFTLRTSIPAYYYAKYSKGKEVKTLSISKVDGGYLLTKI
;
A
#
# COMPACT_ATOMS: atom_id res chain seq x y z
N MET A 1 -12.71 -1.75 29.73
CA MET A 1 -12.46 -0.41 30.28
C MET A 1 -11.22 0.19 29.62
N PRO A 2 -11.23 1.45 29.16
CA PRO A 2 -10.03 2.10 28.65
C PRO A 2 -9.05 2.38 29.81
N VAL A 3 -7.75 2.16 29.60
CA VAL A 3 -6.69 2.37 30.59
C VAL A 3 -5.83 3.55 30.14
N VAL A 4 -5.66 4.54 31.01
CA VAL A 4 -4.78 5.70 30.76
C VAL A 4 -3.33 5.26 30.98
N LYS A 5 -2.47 5.52 30.00
CA LYS A 5 -1.04 5.21 30.05
C LYS A 5 -0.22 6.49 30.21
N SER A 6 0.83 6.43 31.03
CA SER A 6 1.76 7.55 31.25
C SER A 6 2.55 7.87 29.98
N LYS A 7 3.06 9.10 29.86
CA LYS A 7 3.86 9.53 28.68
C LYS A 7 5.06 8.62 28.42
N GLU A 8 5.66 8.06 29.47
CA GLU A 8 6.80 7.14 29.39
C GLU A 8 6.39 5.75 28.88
N ASP A 9 5.29 5.18 29.40
CA ASP A 9 4.67 3.96 28.86
C ASP A 9 4.32 4.11 27.37
N VAL A 10 3.74 5.25 27.00
CA VAL A 10 3.39 5.53 25.59
C VAL A 10 4.65 5.56 24.72
N LYS A 11 5.74 6.19 25.18
CA LYS A 11 7.03 6.16 24.47
C LYS A 11 7.60 4.74 24.36
N ALA A 12 7.53 3.93 25.41
CA ALA A 12 8.01 2.55 25.39
C ALA A 12 7.20 1.65 24.43
N ILE A 13 5.87 1.80 24.42
CA ILE A 13 4.96 1.10 23.50
C ILE A 13 5.24 1.52 22.05
N LEU A 14 5.42 2.82 21.80
CA LEU A 14 5.74 3.34 20.47
C LEU A 14 7.15 2.95 20.01
N ALA A 15 8.13 2.85 20.91
CA ALA A 15 9.48 2.39 20.59
C ALA A 15 9.54 0.87 20.31
N THR A 16 8.64 0.08 20.91
CA THR A 16 8.53 -1.37 20.68
C THR A 16 7.83 -1.72 19.37
N LYS A 17 7.21 -0.75 18.68
CA LYS A 17 6.82 -0.94 17.27
C LYS A 17 8.10 -1.11 16.47
N ARG A 18 8.48 -2.38 16.27
CA ARG A 18 9.50 -2.83 15.33
C ARG A 18 9.46 -1.94 14.10
N THR A 19 10.53 -1.18 13.97
CA THR A 19 10.98 -0.50 12.76
C THR A 19 10.65 -1.37 11.55
N GLY A 20 10.02 -0.75 10.56
CA GLY A 20 9.33 -1.39 9.45
C GLY A 20 9.95 -2.70 8.99
N VAL A 21 9.28 -3.81 9.31
CA VAL A 21 9.32 -4.97 8.43
C VAL A 21 8.78 -4.44 7.12
N ASN A 22 9.67 -4.30 6.13
CA ASN A 22 9.37 -3.90 4.78
C ASN A 22 8.42 -4.94 4.21
N LYS A 23 7.12 -4.82 4.55
CA LYS A 23 6.13 -5.86 4.23
C LYS A 23 6.17 -5.99 2.71
N PRO A 24 6.37 -7.21 2.19
CA PRO A 24 6.33 -7.41 0.76
C PRO A 24 4.98 -6.90 0.28
N VAL A 25 5.04 -5.94 -0.64
CA VAL A 25 3.83 -5.39 -1.24
C VAL A 25 3.36 -6.40 -2.27
N LEU A 26 2.09 -6.78 -2.18
CA LEU A 26 1.47 -7.67 -3.15
C LEU A 26 1.69 -7.12 -4.56
N PHE A 27 2.07 -8.01 -5.47
CA PHE A 27 2.31 -7.70 -6.87
C PHE A 27 3.41 -6.64 -7.12
N ALA A 28 4.29 -6.40 -6.14
CA ALA A 28 5.37 -5.41 -6.28
C ALA A 28 6.32 -5.75 -7.44
N ALA A 29 6.65 -7.03 -7.62
CA ALA A 29 7.52 -7.49 -8.69
C ALA A 29 6.90 -7.20 -10.06
N GLU A 30 5.61 -7.52 -10.26
CA GLU A 30 4.92 -7.19 -11.51
C GLU A 30 4.83 -5.69 -11.75
N ILE A 31 4.49 -4.90 -10.72
CA ILE A 31 4.41 -3.44 -10.83
C ILE A 31 5.77 -2.81 -11.16
N GLU A 32 6.86 -3.32 -10.58
CA GLU A 32 8.21 -2.85 -10.88
C GLU A 32 8.66 -3.26 -12.29
N ALA A 33 8.25 -4.43 -12.77
CA ALA A 33 8.54 -4.93 -14.12
C ALA A 33 7.78 -4.19 -15.23
N LEU A 34 6.64 -3.55 -14.94
CA LEU A 34 5.91 -2.72 -15.92
C LEU A 34 6.80 -1.60 -16.49
N LYS A 35 6.70 -1.37 -17.80
CA LYS A 35 7.25 -0.18 -18.46
C LYS A 35 6.27 0.99 -18.39
N LYS A 36 6.75 2.19 -18.70
CA LYS A 36 5.92 3.40 -18.77
C LYS A 36 4.80 3.20 -19.81
N GLY A 37 3.55 3.37 -19.39
CA GLY A 37 2.36 3.15 -20.22
C GLY A 37 1.79 1.73 -20.17
N GLU A 38 2.46 0.77 -19.51
CA GLU A 38 1.90 -0.56 -19.28
C GLU A 38 1.04 -0.59 -18.01
N GLY A 39 0.08 -1.50 -17.97
CA GLY A 39 -0.85 -1.67 -16.86
C GLY A 39 -0.96 -3.10 -16.38
N LEU A 40 -1.12 -3.26 -15.06
CA LEU A 40 -1.44 -4.52 -14.41
C LEU A 40 -2.90 -4.50 -13.96
N LEU A 41 -3.69 -5.46 -14.45
CA LEU A 41 -5.05 -5.67 -13.96
C LEU A 41 -4.98 -6.54 -12.71
N ILE A 42 -5.51 -6.04 -11.60
CA ILE A 42 -5.69 -6.82 -10.37
C ILE A 42 -7.19 -7.02 -10.18
N THR A 43 -7.63 -8.26 -10.28
CA THR A 43 -9.02 -8.62 -10.01
C THR A 43 -9.31 -8.58 -8.51
N GLN A 44 -10.58 -8.42 -8.14
CA GLN A 44 -10.98 -8.49 -6.72
C GLN A 44 -10.73 -9.87 -6.10
N GLU A 45 -10.77 -10.93 -6.90
CA GLU A 45 -10.56 -12.30 -6.45
C GLU A 45 -9.09 -12.56 -6.07
N GLU A 46 -8.16 -11.97 -6.81
CA GLU A 46 -6.72 -12.03 -6.53
C GLU A 46 -6.31 -11.17 -5.34
N PHE A 47 -7.05 -10.09 -5.06
CA PHE A 47 -6.76 -9.18 -3.97
C PHE A 47 -7.47 -9.59 -2.67
N THR A 48 -6.87 -10.53 -1.95
CA THR A 48 -7.43 -11.13 -0.73
C THR A 48 -7.46 -10.21 0.51
N LEU A 49 -6.91 -9.00 0.42
CA LEU A 49 -6.88 -8.06 1.55
C LEU A 49 -8.16 -7.24 1.63
N ARG A 50 -8.61 -6.97 2.87
CA ARG A 50 -9.78 -6.10 3.14
C ARG A 50 -9.55 -4.63 2.80
N THR A 51 -8.29 -4.20 2.70
CA THR A 51 -7.95 -2.82 2.32
C THR A 51 -8.33 -2.60 0.86
N SER A 52 -8.79 -1.42 0.47
CA SER A 52 -8.98 -1.14 -0.95
C SER A 52 -7.64 -1.10 -1.68
N ILE A 53 -7.58 -1.70 -2.88
CA ILE A 53 -6.40 -1.65 -3.79
C ILE A 53 -5.78 -0.24 -3.87
N PRO A 54 -6.55 0.84 -4.15
CA PRO A 54 -5.99 2.18 -4.19
C PRO A 54 -5.35 2.63 -2.87
N ALA A 55 -5.97 2.34 -1.72
CA ALA A 55 -5.40 2.70 -0.42
C ALA A 55 -4.16 1.87 -0.08
N TYR A 56 -4.12 0.61 -0.50
CA TYR A 56 -3.00 -0.30 -0.28
C TYR A 56 -1.73 0.18 -1.00
N TYR A 57 -1.86 0.58 -2.27
CA TYR A 57 -0.73 1.06 -3.07
C TYR A 57 -0.38 2.53 -2.84
N TYR A 58 -1.32 3.34 -2.34
CA TYR A 58 -1.11 4.76 -2.08
C TYR A 58 0.13 5.02 -1.21
N ALA A 59 0.32 4.26 -0.13
CA ALA A 59 1.41 4.49 0.82
C ALA A 59 2.82 4.28 0.21
N LYS A 60 2.97 3.38 -0.76
CA LYS A 60 4.27 3.05 -1.36
C LYS A 60 4.54 3.78 -2.68
N TYR A 61 3.51 4.01 -3.49
CA TYR A 61 3.66 4.52 -4.86
C TYR A 61 3.14 5.95 -5.07
N SER A 62 2.44 6.55 -4.09
CA SER A 62 1.90 7.90 -4.20
C SER A 62 2.19 8.81 -3.01
N LYS A 63 2.29 8.28 -1.78
CA LYS A 63 2.48 9.09 -0.58
C LYS A 63 3.90 9.64 -0.53
N GLY A 64 4.04 10.96 -0.60
CA GLY A 64 5.32 11.67 -0.46
C GLY A 64 6.21 11.69 -1.71
N LYS A 65 5.71 11.22 -2.86
CA LYS A 65 6.39 11.40 -4.15
C LYS A 65 5.78 12.59 -4.89
N GLU A 66 6.60 13.54 -5.32
CA GLU A 66 6.17 14.69 -6.14
C GLU A 66 5.58 14.25 -7.49
N VAL A 67 6.01 13.09 -7.99
CA VAL A 67 5.50 12.49 -9.24
C VAL A 67 4.86 11.13 -8.91
N LYS A 68 3.57 11.00 -9.26
CA LYS A 68 2.84 9.73 -9.14
C LYS A 68 3.48 8.71 -10.08
N THR A 69 4.02 7.62 -9.53
CA THR A 69 4.61 6.53 -10.33
C THR A 69 3.54 5.55 -10.83
N LEU A 70 2.36 5.57 -10.22
CA LEU A 70 1.22 4.73 -10.59
C LEU A 70 -0.08 5.52 -10.67
N SER A 71 -0.86 5.22 -11.70
CA SER A 71 -2.28 5.52 -11.81
C SER A 71 -3.07 4.26 -11.43
N ILE A 72 -4.17 4.42 -10.70
CA ILE A 72 -5.03 3.32 -10.29
C ILE A 72 -6.44 3.67 -10.73
N SER A 73 -6.98 2.91 -11.67
CA SER A 73 -8.33 3.10 -12.22
C SER A 73 -9.21 1.91 -11.87
N LYS A 74 -10.44 2.16 -11.44
CA LYS A 74 -11.42 1.09 -11.24
C LYS A 74 -11.93 0.64 -12.61
N VAL A 75 -11.96 -0.65 -12.85
CA VAL A 75 -12.48 -1.27 -14.08
C VAL A 75 -13.47 -2.37 -13.73
N ASP A 76 -14.18 -2.88 -14.73
CA ASP A 76 -15.08 -4.02 -14.52
C ASP A 76 -14.27 -5.24 -14.02
N GLY A 77 -14.67 -5.81 -12.89
CA GLY A 77 -13.98 -6.95 -12.26
C GLY A 77 -12.76 -6.61 -11.37
N GLY A 78 -12.32 -5.34 -11.26
CA GLY A 78 -11.16 -5.03 -10.42
C GLY A 78 -10.58 -3.62 -10.56
N TYR A 79 -9.25 -3.53 -10.51
CA TYR A 79 -8.50 -2.29 -10.62
C TYR A 79 -7.34 -2.44 -11.59
N LEU A 80 -7.18 -1.46 -12.48
CA LEU A 80 -6.06 -1.35 -13.40
C LEU A 80 -5.00 -0.41 -12.83
N LEU A 81 -3.81 -0.93 -12.62
CA LEU A 81 -2.63 -0.22 -12.13
C LEU A 81 -1.73 0.13 -13.32
N THR A 82 -1.71 1.39 -13.75
CA THR A 82 -0.90 1.85 -14.89
C THR A 82 0.35 2.58 -14.39
N LYS A 83 1.52 2.26 -14.93
CA LYS A 83 2.76 2.98 -14.61
C LYS A 83 2.87 4.24 -15.47
N ILE A 84 3.03 5.39 -14.81
CA ILE A 84 3.11 6.72 -15.45
C ILE A 84 4.55 7.18 -15.58
#